data_AF-A0A957LZI9-F1
#
_entry.id   AF-A0A957LZI9-F1
#
_cell.length_a   1.000
_cell.length_b   1.000
_cell.length_c   1.000
_cell.angle_alpha   90.00
_cell.angle_beta   90.00
_cell.angle_gamma   90.00
#
_symmetry.space_group_name_H-M   'P 1'
#
loop_
_entity.id
_entity.type
_entity.pdbx_description
1 polymer ?
#
loop_
_entity_poly.entity_id
_entity_poly.type
_entity_poly.pdbx_seq_one_letter_code
_entity_poly.pdbx_strand_id
1 'polypeptide(L)'
;MQEKRTRFYAEEDSQTTVGELRAAVDRFVDARDWTQYHTPKHLAMSIAIEAAEIMEHFQWYTAEESIARLNDTDEKAQVADELADVLIYCLSFANGADIDVSAAIRAKLARNETRFPINEVRGKLGHEI
;
A
#
# COMPACT_ATOMS: atom_id res chain seq x y z
N MET A 1 20.46 -17.89 -9.15
CA MET A 1 19.13 -17.68 -8.53
C MET A 1 19.22 -16.84 -7.26
N GLN A 2 20.16 -17.13 -6.35
CA GLN A 2 20.35 -16.36 -5.11
C GLN A 2 20.72 -14.88 -5.35
N GLU A 3 21.67 -14.59 -6.23
CA GLU A 3 22.11 -13.20 -6.51
C GLU A 3 21.00 -12.29 -7.04
N LYS A 4 20.16 -12.78 -7.97
CA LYS A 4 19.00 -12.04 -8.47
C LYS A 4 17.98 -11.77 -7.36
N ARG A 5 17.80 -12.71 -6.45
CA ARG A 5 16.88 -12.57 -5.30
C ARG A 5 17.42 -11.55 -4.29
N THR A 6 18.72 -11.59 -3.99
CA THR A 6 19.38 -10.61 -3.12
C THR A 6 19.32 -9.20 -3.71
N ARG A 7 19.49 -9.07 -5.03
CA ARG A 7 19.41 -7.78 -5.72
C ARG A 7 18.03 -7.15 -5.63
N PHE A 8 16.96 -7.91 -5.85
CA PHE A 8 15.58 -7.42 -5.77
C PHE A 8 15.26 -6.76 -4.41
N TYR A 9 15.73 -7.35 -3.31
CA TYR A 9 15.51 -6.80 -1.97
C TYR A 9 16.40 -5.59 -1.63
N ALA A 10 17.28 -5.18 -2.53
CA ALA A 10 18.13 -3.99 -2.37
C ALA A 10 17.75 -2.86 -3.34
N GLU A 11 16.72 -3.05 -4.18
CA GLU A 11 16.26 -2.06 -5.14
C GLU A 11 15.26 -1.09 -4.51
N GLU A 12 15.39 0.20 -4.82
CA GLU A 12 14.51 1.28 -4.33
C GLU A 12 13.30 1.49 -5.25
N ASP A 13 12.29 2.22 -4.77
CA ASP A 13 11.05 2.56 -5.49
C ASP A 13 11.28 3.16 -6.89
N SER A 14 12.41 3.84 -7.11
CA SER A 14 12.73 4.43 -8.42
C SER A 14 13.04 3.40 -9.51
N GLN A 15 13.39 2.17 -9.12
CA GLN A 15 13.76 1.08 -10.03
C GLN A 15 12.77 -0.09 -9.97
N THR A 16 12.04 -0.23 -8.87
CA THR A 16 11.11 -1.34 -8.66
C THR A 16 9.73 -1.01 -9.21
N THR A 17 9.27 -1.79 -10.19
CA THR A 17 7.93 -1.64 -10.75
C THR A 17 6.86 -2.32 -9.89
N VAL A 18 5.62 -1.84 -9.97
CA VAL A 18 4.46 -2.50 -9.33
C VAL A 18 4.30 -3.95 -9.80
N GLY A 19 4.62 -4.22 -11.07
CA GLY A 19 4.57 -5.58 -11.62
C GLY A 19 5.57 -6.52 -10.94
N GLU A 20 6.77 -6.04 -10.61
CA GLU A 20 7.77 -6.82 -9.90
C GLU A 20 7.35 -7.11 -8.46
N LEU A 21 6.78 -6.13 -7.77
CA LEU A 21 6.21 -6.32 -6.42
C LEU A 21 5.06 -7.33 -6.44
N ARG A 22 4.11 -7.19 -7.38
CA ARG A 22 3.00 -8.15 -7.55
C ARG A 22 3.51 -9.57 -7.74
N ALA A 23 4.49 -9.75 -8.61
CA ALA A 23 5.07 -11.06 -8.88
C ALA A 23 5.87 -11.60 -7.69
N ALA A 24 6.49 -10.74 -6.88
CA ALA A 24 7.18 -11.15 -5.66
C ALA A 24 6.20 -11.64 -4.58
N VAL A 25 5.09 -10.91 -4.39
CA VAL A 25 3.99 -11.30 -3.50
C VAL A 25 3.38 -12.63 -3.94
N ASP A 26 3.06 -12.76 -5.22
CA ASP A 26 2.48 -13.98 -5.80
C ASP A 26 3.36 -15.21 -5.55
N ARG A 27 4.66 -15.10 -5.87
CA ARG A 27 5.64 -16.17 -5.60
C ARG A 27 5.76 -16.50 -4.12
N PHE A 28 5.64 -15.52 -3.23
CA PHE A 28 5.73 -15.74 -1.79
C PHE A 28 4.54 -16.54 -1.26
N VAL A 29 3.34 -16.22 -1.73
CA VAL A 29 2.07 -16.87 -1.38
C VAL A 29 2.03 -18.29 -1.96
N ASP A 30 2.33 -18.44 -3.24
CA ASP A 30 2.34 -19.73 -3.94
C ASP A 30 3.36 -20.70 -3.34
N ALA A 31 4.56 -20.22 -2.99
CA ALA A 31 5.60 -21.06 -2.38
C ALA A 31 5.18 -21.65 -1.01
N ARG A 32 4.11 -21.13 -0.40
CA ARG A 32 3.55 -21.59 0.87
C ARG A 32 2.21 -22.29 0.71
N ASP A 33 1.72 -22.46 -0.52
CA ASP A 33 0.38 -22.98 -0.81
C ASP A 33 -0.73 -22.18 -0.10
N TRP A 34 -0.51 -20.87 0.09
CA TRP A 34 -1.44 -20.00 0.81
C TRP A 34 -2.59 -19.46 -0.06
N THR A 35 -2.50 -19.68 -1.37
CA THR A 35 -3.51 -19.25 -2.36
C THR A 35 -4.91 -19.78 -2.00
N GLN A 36 -5.01 -20.93 -1.34
CA GLN A 36 -6.28 -21.50 -0.84
C GLN A 36 -6.98 -20.63 0.23
N TYR A 37 -6.23 -19.82 0.99
CA TYR A 37 -6.77 -18.93 2.03
C TYR A 37 -7.04 -17.52 1.50
N HIS A 38 -6.46 -17.17 0.34
CA HIS A 38 -6.50 -15.85 -0.29
C HIS A 38 -7.82 -15.60 -1.05
N THR A 39 -8.95 -15.79 -0.38
CA THR A 39 -10.26 -15.41 -0.94
C THR A 39 -10.43 -13.89 -0.92
N PRO A 40 -11.24 -13.28 -1.83
CA PRO A 40 -11.50 -11.84 -1.79
C PRO A 40 -12.02 -11.34 -0.44
N LYS A 41 -12.83 -12.15 0.25
CA LYS A 41 -13.31 -11.84 1.61
C LYS A 41 -12.15 -11.73 2.60
N HIS A 42 -11.28 -12.74 2.65
CA HIS A 42 -10.18 -12.76 3.62
C HIS A 42 -9.19 -11.64 3.35
N LEU A 43 -8.81 -11.43 2.09
CA LEU A 43 -7.87 -10.37 1.72
C LEU A 43 -8.43 -8.97 2.02
N ALA A 44 -9.72 -8.72 1.77
CA ALA A 44 -10.35 -7.45 2.14
C ALA A 44 -10.33 -7.22 3.66
N MET A 45 -10.52 -8.29 4.46
CA MET A 45 -10.41 -8.21 5.91
C MET A 45 -8.98 -7.95 6.35
N SER A 46 -7.99 -8.65 5.79
CA SER A 46 -6.56 -8.41 6.09
C SER A 46 -6.16 -6.97 5.81
N ILE A 47 -6.55 -6.40 4.65
CA ILE A 47 -6.28 -4.98 4.33
C ILE A 47 -6.82 -4.06 5.43
N ALA A 48 -8.02 -4.31 5.94
CA ALA A 48 -8.63 -3.49 6.98
C ALA A 48 -7.93 -3.65 8.34
N ILE A 49 -7.41 -4.84 8.65
CA ILE A 49 -6.65 -5.12 9.87
C ILE A 49 -5.33 -4.36 9.83
N GLU A 50 -4.50 -4.52 8.79
CA GLU A 50 -3.19 -3.85 8.73
C GLU A 50 -3.32 -2.32 8.64
N ALA A 51 -4.39 -1.83 8.00
CA ALA A 51 -4.69 -0.40 8.00
C ALA A 51 -5.04 0.12 9.40
N ALA A 52 -5.62 -0.71 10.26
CA ALA A 52 -5.84 -0.38 11.66
C ALA A 52 -4.53 -0.39 12.46
N GLU A 53 -3.58 -1.27 12.14
CA GLU A 53 -2.25 -1.30 12.79
C GLU A 53 -1.48 0.01 12.55
N ILE A 54 -1.54 0.58 11.33
CA ILE A 54 -1.03 1.94 11.06
C ILE A 54 -1.66 2.97 12.01
N MET A 55 -2.97 2.89 12.25
CA MET A 55 -3.70 3.82 13.11
C MET A 55 -3.25 3.71 14.58
N GLU A 56 -2.88 2.52 15.05
CA GLU A 56 -2.44 2.31 16.44
C GLU A 56 -1.20 3.13 16.81
N HIS A 57 -0.30 3.39 15.84
CA HIS A 57 0.86 4.26 16.03
C HIS A 57 0.51 5.72 16.32
N PHE A 58 -0.70 6.16 15.95
CA PHE A 58 -1.09 7.58 15.99
C PHE A 58 -2.28 7.87 16.92
N GLN A 59 -3.01 6.85 17.38
CA GLN A 59 -4.32 7.02 18.04
C GLN A 59 -4.35 7.92 19.29
N TRP A 60 -3.21 8.11 19.97
CA TRP A 60 -3.11 8.91 21.20
C TRP A 60 -2.44 10.27 21.01
N TYR A 61 -2.06 10.63 19.78
CA TYR A 61 -1.27 11.82 19.48
C TYR A 61 -2.10 12.91 18.83
N THR A 62 -1.75 14.18 19.08
CA THR A 62 -2.27 15.29 18.26
C THR A 62 -1.72 15.21 16.83
N ALA A 63 -2.28 16.00 15.92
CA ALA A 63 -1.80 16.07 14.54
C ALA A 63 -0.33 16.52 14.45
N GLU A 64 0.08 17.46 15.31
CA GLU A 64 1.46 17.94 15.37
C GLU A 64 2.40 16.85 15.93
N GLU A 65 1.98 16.16 16.98
CA GLU A 65 2.73 15.06 17.59
C GLU A 65 2.87 13.87 16.63
N SER A 66 1.80 13.53 15.89
CA SER A 66 1.83 12.42 14.92
C SER A 66 2.83 12.68 13.79
N ILE A 67 2.96 13.93 13.33
CA ILE A 67 3.97 14.33 12.33
C ILE A 67 5.37 14.24 12.95
N ALA A 68 5.55 14.78 14.16
CA ALA A 68 6.84 14.81 14.82
C ALA A 68 7.39 13.40 15.11
N ARG A 69 6.51 12.45 15.39
CA ARG A 69 6.84 11.03 15.66
C ARG A 69 7.59 10.37 14.51
N LEU A 70 7.27 10.71 13.26
CA LEU A 70 7.94 10.18 12.07
C LEU A 70 9.39 10.68 11.88
N ASN A 71 9.88 11.59 12.74
CA ASN A 71 11.30 11.97 12.79
C ASN A 71 12.15 10.97 13.59
N ASP A 72 11.52 10.16 14.44
CA ASP A 72 12.18 9.05 15.11
C ASP A 72 12.32 7.87 14.12
N THR A 73 13.54 7.32 14.01
CA THR A 73 13.85 6.29 13.03
C THR A 73 13.14 4.96 13.32
N ASP A 74 12.98 4.62 14.59
CA ASP A 74 12.42 3.34 15.01
C ASP A 74 10.89 3.38 14.88
N GLU A 75 10.28 4.52 15.20
CA GLU A 75 8.84 4.74 14.98
C GLU A 75 8.50 4.76 13.49
N LYS A 76 9.32 5.44 12.68
CA LYS A 76 9.13 5.48 11.23
C LYS A 76 9.27 4.09 10.61
N ALA A 77 10.20 3.27 11.11
CA ALA A 77 10.38 1.90 10.63
C ALA A 77 9.15 1.04 10.92
N GLN A 78 8.59 1.11 12.13
CA GLN A 78 7.38 0.35 12.47
C GLN A 78 6.18 0.76 11.60
N VAL A 79 5.95 2.06 11.42
CA VAL A 79 4.88 2.55 10.53
C VAL A 79 5.11 2.11 9.07
N ALA A 80 6.38 2.03 8.64
CA ALA A 80 6.72 1.56 7.29
C ALA A 80 6.43 0.06 7.12
N ASP A 81 6.65 -0.76 8.15
CA ASP A 81 6.31 -2.18 8.13
C ASP A 81 4.79 -2.37 7.98
N GLU A 82 3.97 -1.67 8.76
CA GLU A 82 2.50 -1.77 8.64
C GLU A 82 1.97 -1.25 7.29
N LEU A 83 2.58 -0.18 6.77
CA LEU A 83 2.27 0.30 5.42
C LEU A 83 2.63 -0.74 4.35
N ALA A 84 3.75 -1.44 4.52
CA ALA A 84 4.16 -2.51 3.61
C ALA A 84 3.15 -3.67 3.66
N ASP A 85 2.65 -4.04 4.83
CA ASP A 85 1.66 -5.11 4.98
C ASP A 85 0.31 -4.75 4.32
N VAL A 86 -0.18 -3.51 4.48
CA VAL A 86 -1.35 -3.01 3.73
C VAL A 86 -1.14 -3.16 2.23
N LEU A 87 0.02 -2.75 1.71
CA LEU A 87 0.33 -2.83 0.29
C LEU A 87 0.46 -4.27 -0.19
N ILE A 88 1.09 -5.16 0.58
CA ILE A 88 1.23 -6.59 0.26
C ILE A 88 -0.16 -7.25 0.14
N TYR A 89 -1.09 -6.97 1.04
CA TYR A 89 -2.45 -7.49 0.92
C TYR A 89 -3.23 -6.86 -0.22
N CYS A 90 -3.04 -5.57 -0.51
CA CYS A 90 -3.63 -4.94 -1.70
C CYS A 90 -3.14 -5.61 -3.00
N LEU A 91 -1.84 -5.90 -3.10
CA LEU A 91 -1.26 -6.61 -4.24
C LEU A 91 -1.72 -8.06 -4.31
N SER A 92 -1.82 -8.75 -3.17
CA SER A 92 -2.40 -10.09 -3.07
C SER A 92 -3.85 -10.11 -3.55
N PHE A 93 -4.65 -9.11 -3.15
CA PHE A 93 -6.03 -8.95 -3.63
C PHE A 93 -6.07 -8.72 -5.14
N ALA A 94 -5.21 -7.85 -5.65
CA ALA A 94 -5.13 -7.59 -7.09
C ALA A 94 -4.75 -8.85 -7.88
N ASN A 95 -3.83 -9.68 -7.38
CA ASN A 95 -3.49 -10.97 -7.98
C ASN A 95 -4.66 -11.95 -7.96
N GLY A 96 -5.28 -12.16 -6.78
CA GLY A 96 -6.40 -13.11 -6.64
C GLY A 96 -7.68 -12.71 -7.38
N ALA A 97 -7.87 -11.41 -7.66
CA ALA A 97 -9.03 -10.87 -8.37
C ALA A 97 -8.76 -10.53 -9.85
N ASP A 98 -7.55 -10.80 -10.37
CA ASP A 98 -7.11 -10.45 -11.72
C ASP A 98 -7.30 -8.94 -12.05
N ILE A 99 -6.89 -8.08 -11.11
CA ILE A 99 -6.98 -6.63 -11.25
C ILE A 99 -5.59 -6.08 -11.62
N ASP A 100 -5.51 -5.39 -12.76
CA ASP A 100 -4.36 -4.51 -13.05
C ASP A 100 -4.46 -3.25 -12.17
N VAL A 101 -3.81 -3.30 -11.02
CA VAL A 101 -3.81 -2.20 -10.04
C VAL A 101 -3.21 -0.90 -10.61
N SER A 102 -2.20 -0.99 -11.48
CA SER A 102 -1.61 0.20 -12.11
C SER A 102 -2.58 0.86 -13.09
N ALA A 103 -3.30 0.07 -13.90
CA ALA A 103 -4.38 0.59 -14.74
C ALA A 103 -5.54 1.16 -13.92
N ALA A 104 -5.95 0.46 -12.85
CA ALA A 104 -7.02 0.90 -11.96
C ALA A 104 -6.71 2.25 -11.29
N ILE A 105 -5.48 2.42 -10.78
CA ILE A 105 -5.00 3.68 -10.19
C ILE A 105 -5.00 4.80 -11.23
N ARG A 106 -4.40 4.59 -12.42
CA ARG A 106 -4.38 5.60 -13.49
C ARG A 106 -5.78 6.06 -13.89
N ALA A 107 -6.70 5.11 -14.07
CA ALA A 107 -8.09 5.42 -14.39
C ALA A 107 -8.78 6.18 -13.25
N LYS A 108 -8.52 5.82 -11.99
CA LYS A 108 -9.07 6.53 -10.82
C LYS A 108 -8.53 7.95 -10.70
N LEU A 109 -7.23 8.17 -10.94
CA LEU A 109 -6.60 9.48 -10.94
C LEU A 109 -7.22 10.39 -12.01
N ALA A 110 -7.37 9.91 -13.25
CA ALA A 110 -8.01 10.69 -14.32
C ALA A 110 -9.45 11.11 -13.96
N ARG A 111 -10.22 10.22 -13.31
CA ARG A 111 -11.55 10.57 -12.78
C ARG A 111 -11.48 11.57 -11.64
N ASN A 112 -10.49 11.46 -10.76
CA ASN A 112 -10.30 12.36 -9.63
C ASN A 112 -9.87 13.76 -10.09
N GLU A 113 -9.05 13.89 -11.13
CA GLU A 113 -8.68 15.19 -11.73
C GLU A 113 -9.91 15.91 -12.28
N THR A 114 -10.84 15.17 -12.90
CA THR A 114 -12.13 15.73 -13.35
C THR A 114 -13.02 16.07 -12.16
N ARG A 115 -13.05 15.21 -11.13
CA ARG A 115 -13.87 15.42 -9.93
C ARG A 115 -13.36 16.56 -9.06
N PHE A 116 -12.06 16.84 -9.05
CA PHE A 116 -11.42 17.84 -8.18
C PHE A 116 -10.49 18.75 -9.00
N PRO A 117 -11.04 19.69 -9.81
CA PRO A 117 -10.26 20.58 -10.65
C PRO A 117 -9.33 21.50 -9.84
N ILE A 118 -8.10 21.71 -10.32
CA ILE A 118 -7.07 22.50 -9.60
C ILE A 118 -7.57 23.90 -9.23
N ASN A 119 -8.30 24.57 -10.13
CA ASN A 119 -8.84 25.91 -9.93
C ASN A 119 -9.92 25.99 -8.82
N GLU A 120 -10.47 24.85 -8.41
CA GLU A 120 -11.54 24.77 -7.42
C GLU A 120 -11.02 24.30 -6.06
N VAL A 121 -10.09 23.33 -6.04
CA VAL A 121 -9.70 22.64 -4.79
C VAL A 121 -8.29 22.97 -4.28
N ARG A 122 -7.48 23.76 -5.01
CA ARG A 122 -6.10 24.05 -4.58
C ARG A 122 -6.08 24.76 -3.21
N GLY A 123 -5.49 24.10 -2.22
CA GLY A 123 -5.43 24.60 -0.84
C GLY A 123 -6.71 24.40 -0.03
N LYS A 124 -7.69 23.66 -0.56
CA LYS A 124 -8.97 23.34 0.09
C LYS A 124 -9.17 21.84 0.21
N LEU A 125 -9.93 21.41 1.22
CA LEU A 125 -10.30 20.00 1.39
C LEU A 125 -11.48 19.67 0.44
N GLY A 126 -11.19 19.49 -0.84
CA GLY A 126 -12.20 19.19 -1.87
C GLY A 126 -13.10 20.36 -2.21
N HIS A 127 -14.28 20.05 -2.76
CA HIS A 127 -15.37 21.03 -2.89
C HIS A 127 -15.90 21.28 -1.49
N GLU A 128 -15.85 22.53 -1.01
CA GLU A 128 -16.49 22.92 0.24
C GLU A 128 -17.92 22.33 0.26
N ILE A 129 -18.21 21.49 1.25
CA ILE A 129 -19.56 20.91 1.48
C ILE A 129 -20.47 22.00 2.02
#